data_AF-A0ABD7C3D5-F1
#
_entry.id   AF-A0ABD7C3D5-F1
#
_cell.length_a   1.000
_cell.length_b   1.000
_cell.length_c   1.000
_cell.angle_alpha   90.00
_cell.angle_beta   90.00
_cell.angle_gamma   90.00
#
_symmetry.space_group_name_H-M   'P 1'
#
loop_
_entity.id
_entity.type
_entity.pdbx_description
1 polymer ?
#
loop_
_entity_poly.entity_id
_entity_poly.type
_entity_poly.pdbx_seq_one_letter_code
_entity_poly.pdbx_strand_id
1 'polypeptide(L)'
;MDTSESDVSLLNEIKALRQQIAALCVDLSGKDWLTADEAAHYCGVSVSQFNARAHEYDLDPRKFMGKKLYAKAALYQAIYGAKAWTRSSVASTPTLVATSPDMREALVRLRRYDERKGKR
;
A
#
# COMPACT_ATOMS: atom_id res chain seq x y z
N MET A 1 -36.73 -14.04 34.94
CA MET A 1 -36.76 -12.72 34.26
C MET A 1 -35.33 -12.16 34.34
N ASP A 2 -34.35 -12.84 33.73
CA ASP A 2 -32.91 -12.54 33.92
C ASP A 2 -32.22 -11.99 32.66
N THR A 3 -32.95 -11.84 31.55
CA THR A 3 -32.38 -11.38 30.28
C THR A 3 -31.96 -9.90 30.31
N SER A 4 -32.55 -9.08 31.19
CA SER A 4 -32.28 -7.63 31.23
C SER A 4 -30.91 -7.27 31.79
N GLU A 5 -30.39 -7.99 32.79
CA GLU A 5 -29.09 -7.66 33.38
C GLU A 5 -27.93 -8.08 32.47
N SER A 6 -28.05 -9.24 31.81
CA SER A 6 -27.07 -9.69 30.81
C SER A 6 -27.00 -8.77 29.60
N ASP A 7 -28.14 -8.29 29.11
CA ASP A 7 -28.21 -7.38 27.97
C ASP A 7 -27.58 -6.02 28.29
N VAL A 8 -27.79 -5.49 29.50
CA VAL A 8 -27.17 -4.24 29.95
C VAL A 8 -25.65 -4.39 30.09
N SER A 9 -25.17 -5.53 30.58
CA SER A 9 -23.73 -5.83 30.66
C SER A 9 -23.06 -5.84 29.29
N LEU A 10 -23.65 -6.55 28.32
CA LEU A 10 -23.15 -6.62 26.95
C LEU A 10 -23.14 -5.26 26.25
N LEU A 11 -24.17 -4.44 26.46
CA LEU A 11 -24.22 -3.08 25.90
C LEU A 11 -23.10 -2.19 26.45
N ASN A 12 -22.78 -2.31 27.74
CA ASN A 12 -21.68 -1.57 28.36
C ASN A 12 -20.32 -2.03 27.81
N GLU A 13 -20.14 -3.33 27.62
CA GLU A 13 -18.93 -3.89 27.02
C GLU A 13 -18.76 -3.42 25.56
N ILE A 14 -19.82 -3.47 24.75
CA ILE A 14 -19.81 -2.96 23.36
C ILE A 14 -19.44 -1.47 23.34
N LYS A 15 -19.98 -0.68 24.27
CA LYS A 15 -19.66 0.75 24.38
C LYS A 15 -18.18 0.97 24.72
N ALA A 16 -17.65 0.22 25.69
CA ALA A 16 -16.25 0.29 26.08
C ALA A 16 -15.31 -0.08 24.91
N LEU A 17 -15.63 -1.17 24.19
CA LEU A 17 -14.87 -1.61 23.02
C LEU A 17 -14.91 -0.57 21.90
N ARG A 18 -16.07 0.04 21.61
CA ARG A 18 -16.18 1.12 20.62
C ARG A 18 -15.33 2.33 21.01
N GLN A 19 -15.27 2.67 22.29
CA GLN A 19 -14.46 3.78 22.78
C GLN A 19 -12.95 3.48 22.67
N GLN A 20 -12.54 2.24 22.93
CA GLN A 20 -11.16 1.79 22.70
C GLN A 20 -10.79 1.82 21.21
N ILE A 21 -11.67 1.32 20.33
CA ILE A 21 -11.46 1.37 18.88
C ILE A 21 -11.33 2.83 18.41
N ALA A 22 -12.20 3.72 18.87
CA ALA A 22 -12.15 5.13 18.51
C ALA A 22 -10.85 5.82 18.97
N ALA A 23 -10.28 5.41 20.10
CA ALA A 23 -9.00 5.93 20.58
C ALA A 23 -7.79 5.40 19.78
N LEU A 24 -7.90 4.19 19.22
CA LEU A 24 -6.81 3.52 18.49
C LEU A 24 -6.85 3.78 16.97
N CYS A 25 -8.03 4.00 16.41
CA CYS A 25 -8.21 4.28 14.99
C CYS A 25 -7.85 5.72 14.67
N VAL A 26 -6.83 5.90 13.83
CA VAL A 26 -6.49 7.20 13.26
C VAL A 26 -7.39 7.44 12.04
N ASP A 27 -8.38 8.32 12.17
CA ASP A 27 -9.23 8.70 11.04
C ASP A 27 -8.50 9.70 10.12
N LEU A 28 -8.24 9.25 8.90
CA LEU A 28 -7.60 9.99 7.81
C LEU A 28 -8.62 10.49 6.76
N SER A 29 -9.92 10.26 6.97
CA SER A 29 -10.96 10.65 6.03
C SER A 29 -11.06 12.18 5.93
N GLY A 30 -11.14 12.69 4.70
CA GLY A 30 -11.26 14.13 4.40
C GLY A 30 -10.03 15.01 4.70
N LYS A 31 -8.92 14.46 5.21
CA LYS A 31 -7.69 15.21 5.48
C LYS A 31 -6.72 15.15 4.31
N ASP A 32 -6.31 16.32 3.82
CA ASP A 32 -5.23 16.47 2.82
C ASP A 32 -3.86 16.71 3.44
N TRP A 33 -3.83 17.16 4.69
CA TRP A 33 -2.62 17.42 5.48
C TRP A 33 -2.58 16.51 6.69
N LEU A 34 -1.51 15.73 6.80
CA LEU A 34 -1.33 14.71 7.81
C LEU A 34 -0.18 15.08 8.75
N THR A 35 -0.37 14.86 10.05
CA THR A 35 0.71 14.92 11.04
C THR A 35 1.71 13.78 10.84
N ALA A 36 2.85 13.79 11.53
CA ALA A 36 3.86 12.73 11.41
C ALA A 36 3.29 11.34 11.76
N ASP A 37 2.44 11.25 12.80
CA ASP A 37 1.83 10.00 13.22
C ASP A 37 0.82 9.50 12.18
N GLU A 38 -0.02 10.40 11.67
CA GLU A 38 -0.98 10.11 10.60
C GLU A 38 -0.30 9.73 9.28
N ALA A 39 0.80 10.40 8.93
CA ALA A 39 1.59 10.11 7.75
C ALA A 39 2.27 8.74 7.86
N ALA A 40 2.82 8.41 9.03
CA ALA A 40 3.37 7.08 9.31
C ALA A 40 2.28 6.00 9.19
N HIS A 41 1.09 6.26 9.74
CA HIS A 41 -0.06 5.37 9.62
C HIS A 41 -0.50 5.20 8.16
N TYR A 42 -0.57 6.29 7.38
CA TYR A 42 -0.90 6.26 5.95
C TYR A 42 0.11 5.44 5.14
N CYS A 43 1.40 5.56 5.46
CA CYS A 43 2.47 4.81 4.81
C CYS A 43 2.61 3.36 5.33
N GLY A 44 1.87 2.96 6.37
CA GLY A 44 1.94 1.62 6.95
C GLY A 44 3.24 1.32 7.71
N VAL A 45 3.92 2.34 8.24
CA VAL A 45 5.19 2.21 8.97
C VAL A 45 5.10 2.79 10.38
N SER A 46 6.06 2.45 11.26
CA SER A 46 6.14 3.08 12.58
C SER A 46 6.58 4.54 12.48
N VAL A 47 6.17 5.36 13.45
CA VAL A 47 6.51 6.79 13.53
C VAL A 47 8.02 7.01 13.60
N SER A 48 8.74 6.14 14.33
CA SER A 48 10.21 6.20 14.43
C SER A 48 10.87 5.92 13.08
N GLN A 49 10.40 4.90 12.35
CA GLN A 49 10.90 4.59 11.01
C GLN A 49 10.57 5.70 10.01
N PHE A 50 9.35 6.24 10.09
CA PHE A 50 8.93 7.34 9.23
C PHE A 50 9.81 8.57 9.45
N ASN A 51 10.02 9.00 10.70
CA ASN A 51 10.88 10.15 10.99
C ASN A 51 12.35 9.91 10.60
N ALA A 52 12.83 8.68 10.74
CA ALA A 52 14.20 8.33 10.34
C ALA A 52 14.37 8.35 8.82
N ARG A 53 13.39 7.86 8.04
CA ARG A 53 13.54 7.64 6.60
C ARG A 53 12.77 8.60 5.69
N ALA A 54 11.95 9.50 6.23
CA ALA A 54 11.16 10.44 5.41
C ALA A 54 12.04 11.23 4.42
N HIS A 55 13.24 11.61 4.84
CA HIS A 55 14.20 12.33 4.01
C HIS A 55 14.72 11.50 2.81
N GLU A 56 14.72 10.17 2.88
CA GLU A 56 15.17 9.29 1.78
C GLU A 56 14.17 9.25 0.61
N TYR A 57 12.92 9.64 0.87
CA TYR A 57 11.82 9.63 -0.09
C TYR A 57 11.36 11.04 -0.48
N ASP A 58 12.20 12.05 -0.25
CA ASP A 58 11.92 13.47 -0.50
C ASP A 58 10.59 13.95 0.15
N LEU A 59 10.24 13.36 1.31
CA LEU A 59 9.06 13.75 2.07
C LEU A 59 9.40 14.96 2.95
N ASP A 60 9.30 16.14 2.36
CA ASP A 60 9.58 17.39 3.06
C ASP A 60 8.37 17.86 3.91
N PRO A 61 8.51 17.96 5.24
CA PRO A 61 7.43 18.44 6.09
C PRO A 61 7.25 19.95 5.94
N ARG A 62 5.98 20.38 5.80
CA ARG A 62 5.61 21.78 5.96
C ARG A 62 5.42 22.10 7.43
N LYS A 63 6.00 23.20 7.90
CA LYS A 63 5.81 23.67 9.28
C LYS A 63 4.59 24.56 9.34
N PHE A 64 3.56 24.12 10.06
CA PHE A 64 2.37 24.92 10.35
C PHE A 64 2.09 24.88 11.85
N MET A 65 2.04 26.05 12.49
CA MET A 65 1.84 26.18 13.94
C MET A 65 2.81 25.32 14.78
N GLY A 66 4.08 25.27 14.38
CA GLY A 66 5.12 24.48 15.07
C GLY A 66 5.03 22.97 14.84
N LYS A 67 4.03 22.48 14.11
CA LYS A 67 3.88 21.05 13.76
C LYS A 67 4.38 20.77 12.35
N LYS A 68 4.91 19.56 12.15
CA LYS A 68 5.24 19.02 10.82
C LYS A 68 3.98 18.44 10.18
N LEU A 69 3.62 18.94 9.01
CA LEU A 69 2.52 18.44 8.19
C LEU A 69 3.05 17.91 6.86
N TYR A 70 2.49 16.80 6.43
CA TYR A 70 2.79 16.13 5.17
C TYR A 70 1.55 16.14 4.30
N ALA A 71 1.72 16.49 3.03
CA ALA A 71 0.62 16.43 2.07
C ALA A 71 0.32 14.97 1.73
N LYS A 72 -0.94 14.55 1.82
CA LYS A 72 -1.39 13.21 1.45
C LYS A 72 -1.01 12.84 0.00
N ALA A 73 -1.13 13.81 -0.91
CA ALA A 73 -0.70 13.63 -2.30
C ALA A 73 0.80 13.35 -2.43
N ALA A 74 1.65 14.05 -1.67
CA ALA A 74 3.10 13.83 -1.68
C ALA A 74 3.46 12.45 -1.12
N LEU A 75 2.79 12.02 -0.04
CA LEU A 75 2.95 10.66 0.51
C LEU A 75 2.58 9.58 -0.51
N TYR A 76 1.45 9.76 -1.21
CA TYR A 76 1.05 8.82 -2.27
C TYR A 76 2.07 8.77 -3.41
N GLN A 77 2.55 9.92 -3.87
CA GLN A 77 3.57 9.99 -4.93
C GLN A 77 4.89 9.35 -4.50
N ALA A 78 5.32 9.56 -3.26
CA ALA A 78 6.53 8.94 -2.72
C ALA A 78 6.42 7.41 -2.65
N ILE A 79 5.27 6.87 -2.23
CA ILE A 79 5.01 5.43 -2.25
C ILE A 79 5.01 4.92 -3.69
N TYR A 80 4.26 5.57 -4.57
CA TYR A 80 4.12 5.12 -5.96
C TYR A 80 5.43 5.15 -6.75
N GLY A 81 6.23 6.20 -6.53
CA GLY A 81 7.53 6.40 -7.18
C GLY A 81 8.68 5.63 -6.52
N ALA A 82 8.47 5.01 -5.36
CA ALA A 82 9.52 4.25 -4.69
C ALA A 82 9.97 3.06 -5.56
N LYS A 83 11.28 2.94 -5.79
CA LYS A 83 11.88 1.82 -6.55
C LYS A 83 11.53 0.45 -5.97
N ALA A 84 11.32 0.37 -4.66
CA ALA A 84 10.90 -0.86 -3.98
C ALA A 84 9.40 -1.17 -4.20
N TRP A 85 8.59 -0.17 -4.51
CA TRP A 85 7.15 -0.31 -4.74
C TRP A 85 6.83 -0.70 -6.18
N THR A 86 7.62 -0.27 -7.15
CA THR A 86 7.52 -0.78 -8.51
C THR A 86 7.70 -2.29 -8.51
N ARG A 87 6.61 -3.02 -8.75
CA ARG A 87 6.64 -4.47 -8.97
C ARG A 87 7.68 -4.70 -10.06
N SER A 88 8.79 -5.35 -9.74
CA SER A 88 9.72 -5.86 -10.75
C SER A 88 8.85 -6.55 -11.78
N SER A 89 8.74 -5.98 -12.98
CA SER A 89 8.01 -6.66 -14.03
C SER A 89 8.85 -7.88 -14.28
N VAL A 90 8.42 -9.02 -13.74
CA VAL A 90 8.74 -10.29 -14.32
C VAL A 90 7.98 -10.29 -15.64
N ALA A 91 8.52 -9.53 -16.61
CA ALA A 91 8.87 -10.13 -17.87
C ALA A 91 9.88 -11.24 -17.55
N SER A 92 9.43 -12.26 -16.83
CA SER A 92 9.84 -13.61 -17.08
C SER A 92 9.51 -13.76 -18.55
N THR A 93 10.50 -13.53 -19.41
CA THR A 93 10.60 -14.34 -20.61
C THR A 93 10.46 -15.75 -20.04
N PRO A 94 9.31 -16.43 -20.20
CA PRO A 94 9.28 -17.80 -19.81
C PRO A 94 10.30 -18.43 -20.75
N THR A 95 11.41 -18.92 -20.22
CA THR A 95 12.24 -19.87 -20.97
C THR A 95 11.32 -21.08 -21.13
N LEU A 96 10.47 -21.04 -22.16
CA LEU A 96 9.57 -22.10 -22.55
C LEU A 96 10.46 -23.19 -23.13
N VAL A 97 11.14 -23.92 -22.24
CA VAL A 97 11.77 -25.18 -22.59
C VAL A 97 10.62 -26.11 -22.94
N ALA A 98 10.45 -26.34 -24.24
CA ALA A 98 9.31 -27.08 -24.76
C ALA A 98 9.27 -28.48 -24.13
N THR A 99 8.26 -28.71 -23.31
CA THR A 99 8.05 -29.97 -22.58
C THR A 99 7.35 -31.03 -23.45
N SER A 100 6.79 -30.64 -24.60
CA SER A 100 6.13 -31.55 -25.55
C SER A 100 6.47 -31.24 -27.03
N PRO A 101 6.27 -32.20 -27.95
CA PRO A 101 6.46 -32.00 -29.39
C PRO A 101 5.56 -30.89 -29.96
N ASP A 102 4.29 -30.85 -29.56
CA ASP A 102 3.32 -29.84 -30.03
C ASP A 102 3.71 -28.42 -29.59
N MET A 103 4.26 -28.31 -28.37
CA MET A 103 4.77 -27.04 -27.84
C MET A 103 5.99 -26.55 -28.63
N ARG A 104 6.85 -27.46 -29.13
CA ARG A 104 7.97 -27.08 -30.01
C ARG A 104 7.47 -26.49 -31.32
N GLU A 105 6.49 -27.12 -31.96
CA GLU A 105 5.93 -26.58 -33.20
C GLU A 105 5.29 -25.21 -33.00
N ALA A 106 4.54 -25.03 -31.91
CA ALA A 106 3.92 -23.75 -31.57
C ALA A 106 4.97 -22.63 -31.41
N LEU A 107 6.08 -22.91 -30.71
CA LEU A 107 7.17 -21.95 -30.53
C LEU A 107 7.90 -21.63 -31.84
N VAL A 108 8.06 -22.61 -32.73
CA VAL A 108 8.64 -22.38 -34.07
C VAL A 108 7.73 -21.53 -34.94
N ARG A 109 6.41 -21.77 -34.91
CA ARG A 109 5.42 -20.93 -35.62
C ARG A 109 5.43 -19.49 -35.11
N LEU A 110 5.56 -19.31 -33.80
CA LEU A 110 5.65 -17.99 -33.16
C LEU A 110 6.91 -17.24 -33.61
N ARG A 111 8.09 -17.90 -33.60
CA ARG A 111 9.36 -17.28 -34.05
C ARG A 111 9.28 -16.80 -35.50
N ARG A 112 8.71 -17.60 -36.40
CA ARG A 112 8.50 -17.22 -37.82
C ARG A 112 7.51 -16.06 -38.01
N TYR A 113 6.60 -15.86 -37.06
CA TYR A 113 5.68 -14.73 -37.09
C TYR A 113 6.40 -13.45 -36.67
N ASP A 114 7.19 -13.50 -35.59
CA ASP A 114 7.95 -12.34 -35.11
C ASP A 114 9.01 -11.88 -36.12
N GLU A 115 9.72 -12.81 -36.79
CA GLU A 115 10.67 -12.51 -37.86
C GLU A 115 10.01 -11.80 -39.07
N ARG A 116 8.74 -12.11 -39.36
CA ARG A 116 7.97 -11.43 -40.42
C ARG A 116 7.48 -10.05 -39.97
N LYS A 117 7.20 -9.87 -38.69
CA LYS A 117 6.73 -8.61 -38.11
C LYS A 117 7.85 -7.60 -37.89
N GLY A 118 9.06 -8.03 -37.56
CA GLY A 118 10.23 -7.16 -37.33
C GLY A 118 10.93 -6.65 -38.59
N LYS A 119 10.48 -7.04 -39.78
CA LYS A 119 11.03 -6.63 -41.09
C LYS A 119 10.27 -5.46 -41.75
N ARG A 120 9.41 -4.77 -41.00
CA ARG A 120 8.65 -3.59 -41.43
C ARG A 120 9.12 -2.33 -40.73
#